data_AF-A0A2V6QHI5-F1
#
_entry.id   AF-A0A2V6QHI5-F1
#
_cell.length_a   1.000
_cell.length_b   1.000
_cell.length_c   1.000
_cell.angle_alpha   90.00
_cell.angle_beta   90.00
_cell.angle_gamma   90.00
#
_symmetry.space_group_name_H-M   'P 1'
#
loop_
_entity.id
_entity.type
_entity.pdbx_description
1 polymer ?
#
loop_
_entity_poly.entity_id
_entity_poly.type
_entity_poly.pdbx_seq_one_letter_code
_entity_poly.pdbx_strand_id
1 'polypeptide(L)' 'MAMMSESAEKLRDALQREPGRLLCLPCVGTETGLNVYEARKAVRELILRGGALASPQVCSSCQRVELIVRLRVPDR' A
#
# COMPACT_ATOMS: atom_id res chain seq x y z
N MET A 1 0.85 11.92 19.10
CA MET A 1 1.03 11.15 17.85
C MET A 1 -0.29 10.49 17.53
N ALA A 2 -0.94 10.81 16.40
CA ALA A 2 -2.20 10.16 16.03
C ALA A 2 -1.94 8.68 15.74
N MET A 3 -2.68 7.76 16.37
CA MET A 3 -2.61 6.32 16.10
C MET A 3 -2.98 6.05 14.63
N MET A 4 -2.31 5.11 13.97
CA MET A 4 -2.69 4.70 12.60
C MET A 4 -4.00 3.90 12.64
N SER A 5 -4.79 3.95 11.57
CA SER A 5 -5.96 3.07 11.48
C SER A 5 -5.54 1.61 11.28
N GLU A 6 -6.38 0.67 11.74
CA GLU A 6 -6.15 -0.77 11.58
C GLU A 6 -5.94 -1.16 10.10
N SER A 7 -6.68 -0.54 9.17
CA SER A 7 -6.51 -0.77 7.73
C SER A 7 -5.14 -0.29 7.23
N ALA A 8 -4.64 0.84 7.75
CA ALA A 8 -3.32 1.36 7.39
C ALA A 8 -2.18 0.50 7.97
N GLU A 9 -2.38 -0.07 9.17
CA GLU A 9 -1.45 -1.03 9.76
C GLU A 9 -1.42 -2.34 8.97
N LYS A 10 -2.58 -2.95 8.67
CA LYS A 10 -2.65 -4.15 7.82
C LYS A 10 -2.00 -3.97 6.46
N LEU A 11 -2.25 -2.82 5.83
CA LEU A 11 -1.65 -2.46 4.56
C LEU A 11 -0.12 -2.31 4.69
N ARG A 12 0.36 -1.60 5.71
CA ARG A 12 1.80 -1.46 5.96
C ARG A 12 2.46 -2.82 6.14
N ASP A 13 1.88 -3.68 6.98
CA ASP A 13 2.43 -4.99 7.29
C ASP A 13 2.45 -5.88 6.03
N ALA A 14 1.42 -5.80 5.17
CA ALA A 14 1.41 -6.48 3.88
C ALA A 14 2.53 -5.99 2.95
N LEU A 15 2.73 -4.67 2.85
CA LEU A 15 3.81 -4.08 2.05
C LEU A 15 5.21 -4.39 2.63
N GLN A 16 5.34 -4.62 3.94
CA GLN A 16 6.61 -5.00 4.58
C GLN A 16 6.98 -6.47 4.36
N ARG A 17 6.01 -7.37 4.25
CA ARG A 17 6.28 -8.81 4.06
C ARG A 17 6.99 -9.10 2.74
N GLU A 18 6.63 -8.38 1.69
CA GLU A 18 7.17 -8.58 0.35
C GLU A 18 7.54 -7.23 -0.32
N PRO A 19 8.62 -6.56 0.11
CA PRO A 19 8.95 -5.21 -0.37
C PRO A 19 9.28 -5.14 -1.88
N GLY A 20 9.64 -6.29 -2.48
CA GLY A 20 9.87 -6.41 -3.93
C GLY A 20 8.60 -6.66 -4.75
N ARG A 21 7.47 -7.00 -4.11
CA ARG A 21 6.24 -7.34 -4.81
C ARG A 21 5.40 -6.09 -5.05
N LEU A 22 5.15 -5.80 -6.32
CA LEU A 22 4.51 -4.57 -6.75
C LEU A 22 3.02 -4.81 -6.98
N LEU A 23 2.20 -4.55 -5.95
CA LEU A 23 0.77 -4.79 -6.04
C LEU A 23 0.01 -3.47 -6.16
N CYS A 24 -0.94 -3.44 -7.08
CA CYS A 24 -1.87 -2.32 -7.19
C CYS A 24 -2.89 -2.36 -6.05
N LEU A 25 -3.47 -1.20 -5.77
CA LEU A 25 -4.49 -1.01 -4.74
C LEU A 25 -5.57 -2.12 -4.71
N PRO A 26 -6.20 -2.51 -5.84
CA PRO A 26 -7.15 -3.62 -5.85
C PRO A 26 -6.55 -4.95 -5.41
N CYS A 27 -5.38 -5.33 -5.95
CA CYS A 27 -4.73 -6.60 -5.61
C CYS A 27 -4.26 -6.65 -4.15
N VAL A 28 -3.75 -5.54 -3.62
CA VAL A 28 -3.42 -5.44 -2.19
C VAL A 28 -4.69 -5.56 -1.34
N GLY A 29 -5.78 -4.92 -1.75
CA GLY A 29 -7.09 -5.07 -1.10
C GLY A 29 -7.52 -6.54 -1.00
N THR A 30 -7.44 -7.28 -2.12
CA THR A 30 -7.73 -8.72 -2.15
C THR A 30 -6.85 -9.53 -1.19
N GLU A 31 -5.54 -9.26 -1.14
CA GLU A 31 -4.62 -9.98 -0.26
C GLU A 31 -4.81 -9.66 1.23
N THR A 32 -5.20 -8.42 1.53
CA THR A 32 -5.40 -7.93 2.91
C THR A 32 -6.83 -8.11 3.42
N GLY A 33 -7.75 -8.57 2.57
CA GLY A 33 -9.18 -8.62 2.87
C GLY A 33 -9.84 -7.24 2.97
N LEU A 34 -9.16 -6.17 2.56
CA LEU A 34 -9.69 -4.80 2.55
C LEU A 34 -10.52 -4.58 1.29
N ASN A 35 -11.66 -3.89 1.44
CA ASN A 35 -12.37 -3.41 0.27
C ASN A 35 -11.65 -2.22 -0.38
N VAL A 36 -12.06 -1.85 -1.59
CA VAL A 36 -11.40 -0.79 -2.37
C VAL A 36 -11.39 0.58 -1.66
N TYR A 37 -12.43 0.90 -0.88
CA TYR A 37 -12.53 2.16 -0.15
C TYR A 37 -11.57 2.19 1.05
N GLU A 38 -11.52 1.09 1.81
CA GLU A 38 -10.59 0.93 2.94
C GLU A 38 -9.15 0.97 2.47
N ALA A 39 -8.82 0.25 1.41
CA ALA A 39 -7.48 0.26 0.82
C ALA A 39 -7.07 1.67 0.38
N ARG A 40 -7.96 2.43 -0.28
CA ARG A 40 -7.69 3.82 -0.67
C ARG A 40 -7.47 4.74 0.53
N LYS A 41 -8.28 4.60 1.59
CA LYS A 41 -8.16 5.39 2.82
C LYS A 41 -6.83 5.09 3.53
N ALA A 42 -6.49 3.81 3.66
CA ALA A 42 -5.24 3.33 4.25
C ALA A 42 -4.01 3.87 3.48
N VAL A 43 -4.01 3.78 2.16
CA VAL A 43 -2.95 4.32 1.30
C VAL A 43 -2.79 5.83 1.50
N ARG A 44 -3.90 6.57 1.47
CA ARG A 44 -3.87 8.02 1.68
C ARG A 44 -3.29 8.37 3.05
N GLU A 45 -3.67 7.65 4.09
CA GLU A 45 -3.14 7.84 5.44
C GLU A 45 -1.63 7.59 5.49
N LEU A 46 -1.14 6.50 4.91
CA LEU A 46 0.30 6.19 4.86
C LEU A 46 1.09 7.25 4.12
N ILE A 47 0.58 7.76 2.99
CA ILE A 47 1.22 8.83 2.21
C ILE A 47 1.26 10.13 3.00
N LEU A 48 0.14 10.55 3.60
CA LEU A 48 0.05 11.81 4.37
C LEU A 48 0.95 11.79 5.62
N ARG A 49 1.19 10.61 6.19
CA ARG A 49 2.13 10.41 7.31
C ARG A 49 3.60 10.28 6.86
N GLY A 50 3.86 10.34 5.55
CA GLY A 50 5.21 10.20 4.99
C GLY A 50 5.76 8.78 5.00
N GLY A 51 4.95 7.77 5.31
CA GLY A 51 5.37 6.36 5.38
C GLY A 51 5.35 5.63 4.04
N ALA A 52 4.69 6.19 3.02
CA ALA A 52 4.58 5.57 1.70
C ALA A 52 4.66 6.58 0.55
N LEU A 53 4.90 6.05 -0.64
CA LEU A 53 4.85 6.73 -1.93
C LEU A 53 3.99 5.92 -2.90
N ALA A 54 3.43 6.59 -3.89
CA ALA A 54 2.65 5.95 -4.94
C ALA A 54 3.16 6.40 -6.31
N SER A 55 3.29 5.44 -7.24
CA SER A 55 3.74 5.71 -8.60
C SER A 55 3.06 4.75 -9.59
N PRO A 56 2.76 5.18 -10.83
CA PRO A 56 2.29 4.28 -11.88
C PRO A 56 3.34 3.22 -12.20
N GLN A 57 2.99 1.93 -12.05
CA GLN A 57 3.84 0.80 -12.43
C GLN A 57 2.99 -0.43 -12.79
N VAL A 58 3.61 -1.46 -13.35
CA VAL A 58 2.95 -2.74 -13.65
C VAL A 58 2.74 -3.53 -12.37
N CYS A 59 1.50 -3.91 -12.09
CA CYS A 59 1.17 -4.80 -10.98
C CYS A 59 1.69 -6.21 -11.25
N SER A 60 2.48 -6.77 -10.33
CA SER A 60 2.99 -8.13 -10.41
C SER A 60 1.89 -9.20 -10.44
N SER A 61 0.71 -8.91 -9.88
CA SER A 61 -0.42 -9.85 -9.82
C SER A 61 -1.30 -9.77 -11.08
N CYS A 62 -1.87 -8.61 -11.40
CA CYS A 62 -2.81 -8.48 -12.50
C CYS A 62 -2.19 -8.03 -13.84
N GLN A 63 -0.88 -7.72 -13.86
CA GLN A 63 -0.12 -7.31 -15.05
C GLN A 63 -0.65 -6.04 -15.74
N ARG A 64 -1.45 -5.22 -15.04
CA ARG A 64 -1.94 -3.92 -15.51
C ARG A 64 -1.08 -2.78 -14.99
N VAL A 65 -0.96 -1.72 -15.78
CA VAL A 65 -0.36 -0.46 -15.33
C VAL A 65 -1.36 0.23 -14.41
N GLU A 66 -0.98 0.37 -13.15
CA GLU A 66 -1.83 0.89 -12.08
C GLU A 66 -1.01 1.70 -11.08
N LEU A 67 -1.69 2.39 -10.17
CA LEU A 67 -1.02 3.06 -9.06
C LEU A 67 -0.54 2.02 -8.03
N ILE A 68 0.77 1.81 -7.96
CA ILE A 68 1.42 0.93 -6.98
C ILE A 68 1.86 1.77 -5.77
N VAL A 69 1.63 1.24 -4.56
CA VAL A 69 2.04 1.89 -3.30
C VAL A 69 3.23 1.14 -2.73
N ARG A 70 4.24 1.88 -2.29
CA ARG A 70 5.46 1.35 -1.68
C ARG A 70 5.74 2.09 -0.39
N LEU A 71 6.29 1.39 0.58
CA LEU A 71 6.81 2.02 1.79
C LEU A 71 8.04 2.86 1.44
N ARG A 72 8.19 4.01 2.10
CA ARG A 72 9.48 4.69 2.09
C ARG A 72 10.46 3.84 2.89
N VAL A 73 11.48 3.32 2.23
CA VAL A 73 12.69 2.90 2.91
C VAL A 73 13.37 4.17 3.44
N PRO A 74 13.75 4.24 4.73
CA PRO A 74 14.53 5.36 5.21
C PRO A 74 15.84 5.40 4.44
N ASP A 75 16.14 6.56 3.83
CA ASP A 75 17.48 6.88 3.34
C ASP A 75 18.46 6.61 4.48
N ARG A 76 19.41 5.71 4.23
CA ARG A 76 20.37 5.24 5.23
C ARG A 76 21.57 6.16 5.27
#